data_AF-A0A352HSR1-F1
#
_entry.id   AF-A0A352HSR1-F1
#
_cell.length_a   1.000
_cell.length_b   1.000
_cell.length_c   1.000
_cell.angle_alpha   90.00
_cell.angle_beta   90.00
_cell.angle_gamma   90.00
#
_symmetry.space_group_name_H-M   'P 1'
#
loop_
_entity.id
_entity.type
_entity.pdbx_description
1 polymer ?
#
loop_
_entity_poly.entity_id
_entity_poly.type
_entity_poly.pdbx_seq_one_letter_code
_entity_poly.pdbx_strand_id
1 'polypeptide(L)'
;MTIVAVAVIVILLMILYFSYNNKEISLRKEAEAQRGKITAVRDKMFKIIQEKAGVATEYRNAFEKVYPQIIAGRYSGDKGGLMKWIQEQNPNFDTSLYGDLMQAVEVQRNSFLNAQTRMLDIINMRAALIEQYPSRWFIKNKSVIEYTVIASTDTNNVIATGVDDWTLTF
;
A
#
# COMPACT_ATOMS: atom_id res chain seq x y z
N MET A 1 -5.49 51.78 22.20
CA MET A 1 -4.90 50.49 22.68
C MET A 1 -5.82 49.31 22.38
N THR A 2 -7.10 49.33 22.77
CA THR A 2 -8.05 48.21 22.56
C THR A 2 -8.37 47.92 21.08
N ILE A 3 -8.63 48.94 20.25
CA ILE A 3 -8.95 48.76 18.82
C ILE A 3 -7.77 48.11 18.05
N VAL A 4 -6.55 48.54 18.35
CA VAL A 4 -5.33 48.00 17.73
C VAL A 4 -5.12 46.53 18.13
N ALA A 5 -5.33 46.20 19.41
CA ALA A 5 -5.23 44.82 19.89
C ALA A 5 -6.27 43.90 19.22
N VAL A 6 -7.52 44.36 19.06
CA VAL A 6 -8.57 43.62 18.35
C VAL A 6 -8.20 43.41 16.88
N ALA A 7 -7.67 44.43 16.20
CA ALA A 7 -7.25 44.33 14.81
C ALA A 7 -6.13 43.28 14.62
N VAL A 8 -5.15 43.23 15.53
CA VAL A 8 -4.08 42.22 15.49
C VAL A 8 -4.64 40.80 15.67
N ILE A 9 -5.56 40.60 16.60
CA ILE A 9 -6.19 39.28 16.82
C ILE A 9 -6.95 38.82 15.58
N VAL A 10 -7.70 39.71 14.92
CA VAL A 10 -8.43 39.37 13.69
C VAL A 10 -7.47 38.98 12.56
N ILE A 11 -6.34 39.67 12.42
CA ILE A 11 -5.31 39.32 11.42
C ILE A 11 -4.71 37.95 11.74
N LEU A 12 -4.40 37.65 13.00
CA LEU A 12 -3.88 36.34 13.41
C LEU A 12 -4.88 35.22 13.10
N LEU A 13 -6.17 35.42 13.38
CA LEU A 13 -7.22 34.45 13.05
C LEU A 13 -7.35 34.22 11.54
N MET A 14 -7.21 35.27 10.73
CA MET A 14 -7.17 35.14 9.27
C MET A 14 -5.96 34.33 8.79
N ILE A 15 -4.76 34.59 9.34
CA ILE A 15 -3.55 33.84 8.99
C ILE A 15 -3.71 32.36 9.34
N LEU A 16 -4.22 32.04 10.53
CA LEU A 16 -4.51 30.67 10.94
C LEU A 16 -5.54 30.01 10.02
N TYR A 17 -6.59 30.74 9.66
CA TYR A 17 -7.61 30.26 8.74
C TYR A 17 -7.01 29.83 7.39
N PHE A 18 -6.21 30.68 6.74
CA PHE A 18 -5.59 30.33 5.46
C PHE A 18 -4.58 29.20 5.62
N SER A 19 -3.78 29.21 6.70
CA SER A 19 -2.78 28.18 6.97
C SER A 19 -3.39 26.77 7.09
N TYR A 20 -4.43 26.61 7.91
CA TYR A 20 -5.06 25.30 8.12
C TYR A 20 -5.80 24.79 6.88
N ASN A 21 -6.50 25.67 6.15
CA ASN A 21 -7.17 25.27 4.90
C ASN A 21 -6.15 24.91 3.80
N ASN A 22 -5.02 25.61 3.70
CA ASN A 22 -3.95 25.25 2.76
C ASN A 22 -3.32 23.89 3.11
N LYS A 23 -3.13 23.61 4.40
CA LYS A 23 -2.63 22.31 4.87
C LYS A 23 -3.60 21.17 4.53
N GLU A 24 -4.90 21.39 4.69
CA GLU A 24 -5.93 20.42 4.30
C GLU A 24 -5.89 20.12 2.80
N ILE A 25 -5.83 21.16 1.95
CA ILE A 25 -5.73 21.02 0.49
C ILE A 25 -4.46 20.27 0.10
N SER A 26 -3.33 20.55 0.75
CA SER A 26 -2.06 19.87 0.52
C SER A 26 -2.17 18.38 0.82
N LEU A 27 -2.77 18.00 1.95
CA LEU A 27 -2.96 16.59 2.32
C LEU A 27 -3.89 15.86 1.34
N ARG A 28 -4.92 16.53 0.81
CA ARG A 28 -5.77 15.93 -0.25
C ARG A 28 -5.00 15.69 -1.54
N LYS A 29 -4.21 16.67 -1.98
CA LYS A 29 -3.35 16.54 -3.17
C LYS A 29 -2.32 15.43 -2.98
N GLU A 30 -1.74 15.34 -1.79
CA GLU A 30 -0.80 14.28 -1.44
C GLU A 30 -1.47 12.90 -1.47
N ALA A 31 -2.69 12.78 -0.91
CA ALA A 31 -3.46 11.54 -1.00
C ALA A 31 -3.75 11.15 -2.46
N GLU A 32 -4.19 12.09 -3.30
CA GLU A 32 -4.44 11.83 -4.71
C GLU A 32 -3.18 11.38 -5.46
N ALA A 33 -2.05 12.06 -5.25
CA ALA A 33 -0.75 11.66 -5.80
C ALA A 33 -0.32 10.28 -5.29
N GLN A 34 -0.58 9.98 -4.01
CA GLN A 34 -0.25 8.70 -3.41
C GLN A 34 -1.08 7.57 -4.00
N ARG A 35 -2.34 7.80 -4.42
CA ARG A 35 -3.13 6.79 -5.16
C ARG A 35 -2.42 6.42 -6.48
N GLY A 36 -1.96 7.42 -7.23
CA GLY A 36 -1.17 7.21 -8.44
C GLY A 36 0.11 6.42 -8.17
N LYS A 37 0.82 6.74 -7.08
CA LYS A 37 2.03 6.03 -6.67
C LYS A 37 1.76 4.55 -6.34
N ILE A 38 0.70 4.24 -5.61
CA ILE A 38 0.31 2.85 -5.30
C ILE A 38 0.07 2.06 -6.59
N THR A 39 -0.66 2.64 -7.55
CA THR A 39 -0.89 2.02 -8.86
C THR A 39 0.42 1.80 -9.61
N ALA A 40 1.32 2.79 -9.65
CA ALA A 40 2.60 2.69 -10.33
C ALA A 40 3.52 1.63 -9.71
N VAL A 41 3.56 1.52 -8.37
CA VAL A 41 4.35 0.49 -7.67
C VAL A 41 3.79 -0.90 -7.97
N ARG A 42 2.47 -1.04 -8.00
CA ARG A 42 1.82 -2.30 -8.38
C ARG A 42 2.15 -2.69 -9.81
N ASP A 43 1.99 -1.79 -10.77
CA ASP A 43 2.33 -2.03 -12.18
C ASP A 43 3.82 -2.41 -12.35
N LYS A 44 4.72 -1.67 -11.70
CA LYS A 44 6.17 -2.00 -11.67
C LYS A 44 6.43 -3.40 -11.13
N MET A 45 5.73 -3.80 -10.06
CA MET A 45 5.82 -5.16 -9.52
C MET A 45 5.42 -6.20 -10.56
N PHE A 46 4.27 -6.04 -11.21
CA PHE A 46 3.81 -6.94 -12.27
C PHE A 46 4.82 -7.05 -13.43
N LYS A 47 5.37 -5.92 -13.89
CA LYS A 47 6.34 -5.89 -15.00
C LYS A 47 7.65 -6.58 -14.66
N ILE A 48 8.25 -6.32 -13.51
CA ILE A 48 9.52 -6.98 -13.11
C ILE A 48 9.31 -8.49 -13.00
N ILE A 49 8.17 -8.91 -12.47
CA ILE A 49 7.84 -10.32 -12.35
C ILE A 49 7.65 -10.95 -13.73
N GLN A 50 6.95 -10.27 -14.64
CA GLN A 50 6.78 -10.71 -16.02
C GLN A 50 8.12 -10.79 -16.78
N GLU A 51 8.99 -9.80 -16.65
CA GLU A 51 10.32 -9.79 -17.28
C GLU A 51 11.17 -10.95 -16.77
N LYS A 52 11.25 -11.15 -15.45
CA LYS A 52 11.99 -12.25 -14.85
C LYS A 52 11.41 -13.63 -15.20
N ALA A 53 10.08 -13.75 -15.33
CA ALA A 53 9.43 -14.99 -15.77
C ALA A 53 9.54 -15.22 -17.29
N GLY A 54 9.56 -14.16 -18.09
CA GLY A 54 9.62 -14.21 -19.55
C GLY A 54 11.00 -14.53 -20.11
N VAL A 55 12.07 -14.29 -19.34
CA VAL A 55 13.45 -14.67 -19.69
C VAL A 55 13.61 -16.19 -19.83
N ALA A 56 12.66 -17.01 -19.36
CA ALA A 56 12.70 -18.44 -19.59
C ALA A 56 11.30 -19.03 -19.87
N THR A 57 11.09 -19.52 -21.09
CA THR A 57 9.77 -19.91 -21.64
C THR A 57 9.10 -21.04 -20.85
N GLU A 58 9.90 -21.95 -20.28
CA GLU A 58 9.47 -23.02 -19.36
C GLU A 58 9.06 -22.47 -17.98
N TYR A 59 9.72 -21.40 -17.52
CA TYR A 59 9.47 -20.76 -16.21
C TYR A 59 8.14 -20.05 -16.22
N ARG A 60 7.76 -19.41 -17.34
CA ARG A 60 6.47 -18.74 -17.49
C ARG A 60 5.29 -19.68 -17.21
N ASN A 61 5.33 -20.94 -17.66
CA ASN A 61 4.24 -21.91 -17.43
C ASN A 61 4.14 -22.38 -15.96
N ALA A 62 5.28 -22.66 -15.32
CA ALA A 62 5.31 -22.99 -13.89
C ALA A 62 4.92 -21.78 -13.04
N PHE A 63 5.38 -20.60 -13.42
CA PHE A 63 5.15 -19.36 -12.72
C PHE A 63 3.71 -18.86 -12.90
N GLU A 64 3.07 -18.96 -14.07
CA GLU A 64 1.65 -18.61 -14.25
C GLU A 64 0.71 -19.44 -13.35
N LYS A 65 1.05 -20.71 -13.07
CA LYS A 65 0.30 -21.54 -12.11
C LYS A 65 0.53 -21.13 -10.65
N VAL A 66 1.74 -20.73 -10.31
CA VAL A 66 2.16 -20.42 -8.94
C VAL A 66 1.93 -18.96 -8.55
N TYR A 67 1.95 -18.05 -9.52
CA TYR A 67 1.85 -16.61 -9.33
C TYR A 67 0.59 -16.16 -8.59
N PRO A 68 -0.62 -16.70 -8.90
CA PRO A 68 -1.82 -16.41 -8.11
C PRO A 68 -1.67 -16.84 -6.64
N GLN A 69 -0.96 -17.94 -6.38
CA GLN A 69 -0.77 -18.49 -5.05
C GLN A 69 0.29 -17.71 -4.25
N ILE A 70 1.36 -17.24 -4.90
CA ILE A 70 2.34 -16.30 -4.32
C ILE A 70 1.66 -14.97 -4.00
N ILE A 71 0.86 -14.40 -4.92
CA ILE A 71 0.11 -13.16 -4.68
C ILE A 71 -0.86 -13.33 -3.51
N ALA A 72 -1.58 -14.45 -3.45
CA ALA A 72 -2.50 -14.79 -2.38
C ALA A 72 -1.82 -15.03 -1.01
N GLY A 73 -0.48 -14.95 -0.94
CA GLY A 73 0.26 -15.11 0.31
C GLY A 73 0.47 -16.56 0.72
N ARG A 74 0.02 -17.53 -0.08
CA ARG A 74 0.01 -18.95 0.29
C ARG A 74 1.37 -19.60 0.45
N TYR A 75 2.42 -18.99 -0.09
CA TYR A 75 3.78 -19.54 -0.06
C TYR A 75 4.82 -18.63 0.60
N SER A 76 4.38 -17.63 1.35
CA SER A 76 5.26 -16.67 2.02
C SER A 76 6.14 -17.29 3.12
N GLY A 77 5.86 -18.53 3.54
CA GLY A 77 6.47 -19.16 4.72
C GLY A 77 7.41 -20.34 4.46
N ASP A 78 7.30 -21.03 3.32
CA ASP A 78 8.10 -22.24 3.06
C ASP A 78 8.94 -22.07 1.78
N LYS A 79 10.18 -21.60 1.95
CA LYS A 79 11.15 -21.47 0.87
C LYS A 79 11.53 -22.83 0.25
N GLY A 80 11.13 -23.96 0.86
CA GLY A 80 11.44 -25.33 0.42
C GLY A 80 10.35 -26.03 -0.40
N GLY A 81 9.08 -25.98 0.02
CA GLY A 81 7.99 -26.75 -0.60
C GLY A 81 7.65 -26.33 -2.03
N LEU A 82 7.64 -25.02 -2.30
CA LEU A 82 7.38 -24.51 -3.65
C LEU A 82 8.51 -24.86 -4.63
N MET A 83 9.75 -24.75 -4.18
CA MET A 83 10.94 -25.11 -4.94
C MET A 83 10.92 -26.61 -5.29
N LYS A 84 10.53 -27.46 -4.33
CA LYS A 84 10.40 -28.91 -4.55
C LYS A 84 9.32 -29.25 -5.57
N TRP A 85 8.13 -28.67 -5.46
CA TRP A 85 7.05 -28.89 -6.43
C TRP A 85 7.46 -28.44 -7.85
N ILE A 86 8.17 -27.31 -7.97
CA ILE A 86 8.66 -26.85 -9.27
C ILE A 86 9.78 -27.76 -9.82
N GLN A 87 10.71 -28.21 -8.98
CA GLN A 87 11.73 -29.21 -9.35
C GLN A 87 11.13 -30.57 -9.75
N GLU A 88 10.04 -30.98 -9.09
CA GLU A 88 9.31 -32.22 -9.41
C GLU A 88 8.57 -32.12 -10.75
N GLN A 89 8.02 -30.96 -11.08
CA GLN A 89 7.40 -30.71 -12.38
C GLN A 89 8.44 -30.46 -13.48
N ASN A 90 9.63 -29.96 -13.13
CA ASN A 90 10.71 -29.69 -14.07
C ASN A 90 12.10 -29.98 -13.44
N PRO A 91 12.70 -31.14 -13.70
CA PRO A 91 14.00 -31.52 -13.15
C PRO A 91 15.17 -30.60 -13.56
N ASN A 92 15.01 -29.84 -14.66
CA ASN A 92 16.02 -28.89 -15.15
C ASN A 92 15.86 -27.48 -14.55
N PHE A 93 15.08 -27.34 -13.47
CA PHE A 93 14.81 -26.05 -12.85
C PHE A 93 16.06 -25.44 -12.20
N ASP A 94 16.46 -24.24 -12.65
CA ASP A 94 17.55 -23.49 -12.04
C ASP A 94 17.07 -22.80 -10.77
N THR A 95 17.50 -23.37 -9.64
CA THR A 95 17.20 -22.86 -8.30
C THR A 95 17.66 -21.41 -8.06
N SER A 96 18.67 -20.93 -8.80
CA SER A 96 19.21 -19.58 -8.63
C SER A 96 18.25 -18.51 -9.16
N LEU A 97 17.70 -18.71 -10.36
CA LEU A 97 16.73 -17.80 -10.98
C LEU A 97 15.43 -17.69 -10.18
N TYR A 98 15.01 -18.79 -9.55
CA TYR A 98 13.88 -18.78 -8.62
C TYR A 98 14.16 -17.94 -7.38
N GLY A 99 15.35 -18.08 -6.78
CA GLY A 99 15.77 -17.27 -5.65
C GLY A 99 15.73 -15.77 -5.99
N ASP A 100 16.27 -15.40 -7.15
CA ASP A 100 16.27 -14.01 -7.64
C ASP A 100 14.87 -13.45 -7.89
N LEU A 101 13.95 -14.29 -8.40
CA LEU A 101 12.57 -13.91 -8.63
C LEU A 101 11.82 -13.73 -7.31
N MET A 102 11.97 -14.67 -6.37
CA MET A 102 11.35 -14.59 -5.05
C MET A 102 11.85 -13.37 -4.27
N GLN A 103 13.15 -13.08 -4.32
CA GLN A 103 13.72 -11.88 -3.73
C GLN A 103 13.13 -10.60 -4.35
N ALA A 104 13.00 -10.57 -5.68
CA ALA A 104 12.40 -9.42 -6.37
C ALA A 104 10.92 -9.25 -5.99
N VAL A 105 10.16 -10.34 -5.88
CA VAL A 105 8.77 -10.32 -5.41
C VAL A 105 8.69 -9.76 -3.99
N GLU A 106 9.54 -10.23 -3.08
CA GLU A 106 9.57 -9.78 -1.68
C GLU A 106 9.83 -8.26 -1.57
N VAL A 107 10.86 -7.76 -2.26
CA VAL A 107 11.20 -6.33 -2.32
C VAL A 107 10.03 -5.50 -2.85
N GLN A 108 9.34 -5.99 -3.88
CA GLN A 108 8.24 -5.27 -4.50
C GLN A 108 6.96 -5.31 -3.67
N ARG A 109 6.68 -6.42 -2.98
CA ARG A 109 5.59 -6.50 -1.99
C ARG A 109 5.83 -5.54 -0.83
N ASN A 110 7.06 -5.45 -0.31
CA ASN A 110 7.41 -4.47 0.72
C ASN A 110 7.26 -3.03 0.23
N SER A 111 7.68 -2.74 -1.00
CA SER A 111 7.49 -1.42 -1.61
C SER A 111 6.01 -1.07 -1.78
N PHE A 112 5.18 -2.04 -2.16
CA PHE A 112 3.74 -1.88 -2.28
C PHE A 112 3.09 -1.64 -0.91
N LEU A 113 3.44 -2.43 0.11
CA LEU A 113 2.99 -2.23 1.48
C LEU A 113 3.33 -0.82 1.98
N ASN A 114 4.58 -0.39 1.83
CA ASN A 114 5.03 0.95 2.24
C ASN A 114 4.24 2.07 1.55
N ALA A 115 3.89 1.90 0.27
CA ALA A 115 3.05 2.85 -0.45
C ALA A 115 1.62 2.91 0.12
N GLN A 116 1.03 1.77 0.49
CA GLN A 116 -0.28 1.72 1.13
C GLN A 116 -0.26 2.30 2.55
N THR A 117 0.76 1.98 3.36
CA THR A 117 0.93 2.55 4.72
C THR A 117 1.04 4.07 4.66
N ARG A 118 1.82 4.63 3.71
CA ARG A 118 1.91 6.08 3.56
C ARG A 118 0.56 6.73 3.23
N MET A 119 -0.31 6.05 2.48
CA MET A 119 -1.68 6.55 2.26
C MET A 119 -2.47 6.62 3.56
N LEU A 120 -2.42 5.57 4.37
CA LEU A 120 -3.09 5.53 5.68
C LEU A 120 -2.55 6.63 6.60
N ASP A 121 -1.24 6.88 6.59
CA ASP A 121 -0.64 7.97 7.34
C ASP A 121 -1.19 9.34 6.92
N ILE A 122 -1.31 9.60 5.62
CA ILE A 122 -1.89 10.86 5.10
C ILE A 122 -3.34 11.02 5.55
N ILE A 123 -4.13 9.94 5.49
CA ILE A 123 -5.52 9.93 5.95
C ILE A 123 -5.59 10.23 7.45
N ASN A 124 -4.75 9.58 8.25
CA ASN A 124 -4.66 9.80 9.70
C ASN A 124 -4.23 11.24 10.03
N MET A 125 -3.21 11.77 9.35
CA MET A 125 -2.76 13.16 9.53
C MET A 125 -3.88 14.16 9.21
N ARG A 126 -4.68 13.88 8.18
CA ARG A 126 -5.82 14.71 7.81
C ARG A 126 -6.97 14.60 8.81
N ALA A 127 -7.27 13.39 9.29
CA ALA A 127 -8.27 13.18 10.34
C ALA A 127 -7.89 13.95 11.61
N ALA A 128 -6.64 13.82 12.06
CA ALA A 128 -6.11 14.58 13.18
C ALA A 128 -6.21 16.10 12.96
N LEU A 129 -5.90 16.59 11.75
CA LEU A 129 -6.02 18.01 11.40
C LEU A 129 -7.48 18.51 11.52
N ILE A 130 -8.47 17.70 11.13
CA ILE A 130 -9.89 18.04 11.18
C ILE A 130 -10.46 17.95 12.61
N GLU A 131 -9.95 17.04 13.43
CA GLU A 131 -10.47 16.76 14.77
C GLU A 131 -9.81 17.59 15.89
N GLN A 132 -8.53 17.91 15.75
CA GLN A 132 -7.77 18.63 16.77
C GLN A 132 -8.08 20.13 16.80
N TYR A 133 -8.05 20.71 18.00
CA TYR A 133 -8.10 22.15 18.18
C TYR A 133 -6.68 22.74 18.11
N PRO A 134 -6.49 23.95 17.54
CA PRO A 134 -7.52 24.86 17.05
C PRO A 134 -7.89 24.67 15.56
N SER A 135 -7.21 23.77 14.84
CA SER A 135 -7.39 23.58 13.38
C SER A 135 -8.83 23.24 12.99
N ARG A 136 -9.53 22.45 13.80
CA ARG A 136 -10.95 22.08 13.65
C ARG A 136 -11.88 23.29 13.44
N TRP A 137 -11.59 24.43 14.06
CA TRP A 137 -12.42 25.64 13.95
C TRP A 137 -12.31 26.33 12.59
N PHE A 138 -11.18 26.16 11.92
CA PHE A 138 -10.85 26.90 10.71
C PHE A 138 -11.09 26.13 9.42
N ILE A 139 -11.07 24.79 9.48
CA ILE A 139 -11.19 23.93 8.30
C ILE A 139 -12.64 23.84 7.83
N LYS A 140 -12.89 24.28 6.59
CA LYS A 140 -14.22 24.21 5.97
C LYS A 140 -14.54 22.83 5.42
N ASN A 141 -13.57 22.17 4.78
CA ASN A 141 -13.81 20.89 4.11
C ASN A 141 -13.57 19.72 5.06
N LYS A 142 -14.64 19.02 5.42
CA LYS A 142 -14.60 17.83 6.30
C LYS A 142 -14.94 16.54 5.56
N SER A 143 -14.98 16.55 4.22
CA SER A 143 -15.25 15.35 3.43
C SER A 143 -14.25 14.25 3.74
N VAL A 144 -14.67 12.99 3.80
CA VAL A 144 -13.74 11.87 4.05
C VAL A 144 -12.96 11.55 2.77
N ILE A 145 -11.68 11.17 2.90
CA ILE A 145 -10.94 10.57 1.79
C ILE A 145 -11.21 9.07 1.86
N GLU A 146 -12.01 8.55 0.95
CA GLU A 146 -12.26 7.12 0.85
C GLU A 146 -11.03 6.40 0.31
N TYR A 147 -10.53 5.42 1.04
CA TYR A 147 -9.44 4.58 0.59
C TYR A 147 -9.61 3.18 1.16
N THR A 148 -9.76 2.21 0.26
CA THR A 148 -9.76 0.80 0.60
C THR A 148 -8.38 0.23 0.34
N VAL A 149 -7.79 -0.39 1.36
CA VAL A 149 -6.50 -1.09 1.23
C VAL A 149 -6.68 -2.25 0.26
N ILE A 150 -5.71 -2.44 -0.62
CA ILE A 150 -5.68 -3.55 -1.57
C ILE A 150 -5.12 -4.75 -0.82
N ALA A 151 -6.03 -5.64 -0.42
CA ALA A 151 -5.74 -6.89 0.28
C ALA A 151 -6.17 -8.11 -0.54
N SER A 152 -5.74 -9.30 -0.13
CA SER A 152 -6.20 -10.56 -0.72
C SER A 152 -7.64 -10.85 -0.31
N THR A 153 -8.36 -11.65 -1.10
CA THR A 153 -9.71 -12.11 -0.75
C THR A 153 -9.74 -12.84 0.58
N ASP A 154 -8.69 -13.63 0.86
CA ASP A 154 -8.52 -14.34 2.12
C ASP A 154 -8.44 -13.38 3.31
N THR A 155 -7.57 -12.36 3.23
CA THR A 155 -7.49 -11.32 4.27
C THR A 155 -8.82 -10.57 4.43
N ASN A 156 -9.53 -10.27 3.33
CA ASN A 156 -10.84 -9.62 3.43
C ASN A 156 -11.86 -10.52 4.15
N ASN A 157 -11.82 -11.83 3.93
CA ASN A 157 -12.66 -12.79 4.62
C ASN A 157 -12.29 -12.85 6.11
N VAL A 158 -11.01 -12.96 6.45
CA VAL A 158 -10.54 -12.97 7.86
C VAL A 158 -10.98 -11.70 8.59
N ILE A 159 -10.87 -10.53 7.96
CA ILE A 159 -11.31 -9.26 8.54
C ILE A 159 -12.84 -9.24 8.72
N ALA A 160 -13.59 -9.85 7.80
CA ALA A 160 -15.06 -9.92 7.89
C ALA A 160 -15.54 -10.95 8.93
N THR A 161 -14.89 -12.11 9.04
CA THR A 161 -15.25 -13.19 9.96
C THR A 161 -14.68 -13.01 11.35
N GLY A 162 -13.56 -12.28 11.48
CA GLY A 162 -12.78 -12.16 12.71
C GLY A 162 -12.03 -13.44 13.09
N VAL A 163 -12.01 -14.45 12.20
CA VAL A 163 -11.39 -15.75 12.44
C VAL A 163 -10.34 -15.99 11.37
N ASP A 164 -9.13 -16.28 11.83
CA ASP A 164 -7.99 -16.63 10.98
C ASP A 164 -7.74 -18.15 11.03
N ASP A 165 -8.43 -18.87 10.14
CA ASP A 165 -8.28 -20.33 9.98
C ASP A 165 -7.15 -20.67 8.99
N TRP A 166 -6.14 -19.79 8.86
CA TRP A 166 -5.00 -20.04 7.97
C TRP A 166 -4.23 -21.29 8.42
N THR A 167 -4.35 -22.37 7.65
CA THR A 167 -3.58 -23.61 7.86
C THR A 167 -2.54 -23.79 6.75
N LEU A 168 -1.29 -24.08 7.15
CA LEU A 168 -0.23 -24.53 6.24
C LEU A 168 -0.53 -25.98 5.81
N THR A 169 -1.32 -26.14 4.75
CA THR A 169 -1.48 -27.46 4.11
C THR A 169 -0.27 -27.68 3.20
N PHE A 170 0.65 -28.54 3.65
CA PHE A 170 1.78 -29.03 2.86
C PHE A 170 1.30 -30.07 1.84
#